data_AF-A0A923XSY0-F1
#
_entry.id   AF-A0A923XSY0-F1
#
_cell.length_a   1.000
_cell.length_b   1.000
_cell.length_c   1.000
_cell.angle_alpha   90.00
_cell.angle_beta   90.00
_cell.angle_gamma   90.00
#
_symmetry.space_group_name_H-M   'P 1'
#
loop_
_entity.id
_entity.type
_entity.pdbx_description
1 polymer ?
#
loop_
_entity_poly.entity_id
_entity_poly.type
_entity_poly.pdbx_seq_one_letter_code
_entity_poly.pdbx_strand_id
1 'polypeptide(L)'
;MARKQIFVRIVTSYRALEAGSDVQMIGVILAVFSLLPVFLTVSIGRFNDSGGAGKAIAAGALTGLEACVIFWLGPDGLATLIATNALLGFGQTMVLAGLQVVTARASSLAHRDAVLGNYMVAISMG
;
A
#
# COMPACT_ATOMS: atom_id res chain seq x y z
N MET A 1 14.90 6.44 -23.45
CA MET A 1 13.57 5.81 -23.45
C MET A 1 13.54 4.83 -22.28
N ALA A 2 13.10 5.28 -21.10
CA ALA A 2 13.13 4.47 -19.89
C ALA A 2 12.24 3.25 -20.06
N ARG A 3 12.80 2.05 -19.88
CA ARG A 3 12.06 0.79 -19.95
C ARG A 3 10.98 0.82 -18.88
N LYS A 4 9.70 0.72 -19.23
CA LYS A 4 8.61 0.67 -18.25
C LYS A 4 8.69 -0.68 -17.52
N GLN A 5 9.29 -0.67 -16.34
CA GLN A 5 9.51 -1.83 -15.48
C GLN A 5 8.25 -2.13 -14.65
N ILE A 6 8.03 -3.42 -14.32
CA ILE A 6 6.80 -3.91 -13.69
C ILE A 6 6.80 -3.69 -12.16
N PHE A 7 7.98 -3.65 -11.52
CA PHE A 7 8.10 -3.53 -10.06
C PHE A 7 8.09 -2.08 -9.58
N VAL A 8 6.90 -1.49 -9.46
CA VAL A 8 6.69 -0.05 -9.18
C VAL A 8 7.54 0.48 -8.02
N ARG A 9 7.57 -0.22 -6.87
CA ARG A 9 8.29 0.26 -5.66
C ARG A 9 9.82 0.27 -5.83
N ILE A 10 10.38 -0.76 -6.45
CA ILE A 10 11.82 -0.84 -6.75
C ILE A 10 12.20 0.27 -7.73
N VAL A 11 11.38 0.43 -8.77
CA VAL A 11 11.63 1.36 -9.87
C VAL A 11 11.48 2.81 -9.45
N THR A 12 10.65 3.10 -8.43
CA THR A 12 10.47 4.46 -7.88
C THR A 12 11.79 5.07 -7.41
N SER A 13 12.62 4.30 -6.70
CA SER A 13 13.93 4.79 -6.23
C SER A 13 14.89 5.05 -7.39
N TYR A 14 14.91 4.17 -8.39
CA TYR A 14 15.73 4.36 -9.59
C TYR A 14 15.28 5.56 -10.43
N ARG A 15 13.96 5.74 -10.64
CA ARG A 15 13.42 6.91 -11.36
C ARG A 15 13.71 8.21 -10.63
N ALA A 16 13.68 8.22 -9.30
CA ALA A 16 14.05 9.39 -8.52
C ALA A 16 15.54 9.74 -8.69
N LEU A 17 16.42 8.74 -8.67
CA LEU A 17 17.85 8.91 -8.96
C LEU A 17 18.10 9.41 -10.39
N GLU A 18 17.45 8.82 -11.39
CA GLU A 18 17.55 9.23 -12.80
C GLU A 18 17.02 10.66 -13.02
N ALA A 19 16.02 11.08 -12.24
CA ALA A 19 15.51 12.45 -12.23
C ALA A 19 16.46 13.45 -11.51
N GLY A 20 17.62 13.00 -11.03
CA GLY A 20 18.62 13.83 -10.36
C GLY A 20 18.28 14.16 -8.91
N SER A 21 17.40 13.38 -8.26
CA SER A 21 17.04 13.61 -6.86
C SER A 21 18.20 13.27 -5.92
N ASP A 22 18.36 14.07 -4.87
CA ASP A 22 19.30 13.75 -3.79
C ASP A 22 18.80 12.60 -2.90
N VAL A 23 19.69 12.10 -2.04
CA VAL A 23 19.39 10.97 -1.15
C VAL A 23 18.28 11.34 -0.15
N GLN A 24 18.25 12.59 0.31
CA GLN A 24 17.22 13.07 1.23
C GLN A 24 15.83 12.96 0.58
N MET A 25 15.68 13.42 -0.66
CA MET A 25 14.40 13.43 -1.35
C MET A 25 13.93 12.01 -1.71
N ILE A 26 14.84 11.10 -2.02
CA ILE A 26 14.50 9.67 -2.17
C ILE A 26 13.96 9.12 -0.86
N GLY A 27 14.61 9.48 0.27
CA GLY A 27 14.11 9.15 1.61
C GLY A 27 12.70 9.69 1.87
N VAL A 28 12.41 10.94 1.47
CA VAL A 28 11.08 11.55 1.58
C VAL A 28 10.05 10.78 0.74
N ILE A 29 10.37 10.46 -0.52
CA ILE A 29 9.48 9.68 -1.38
C ILE A 29 9.13 8.36 -0.70
N LEU A 30 10.13 7.63 -0.22
CA LEU A 30 9.93 6.35 0.47
C LEU A 30 9.13 6.51 1.77
N ALA A 31 9.38 7.56 2.55
CA ALA A 31 8.67 7.81 3.80
C ALA A 31 7.17 8.08 3.59
N VAL A 32 6.80 8.76 2.51
CA VAL A 32 5.40 9.08 2.20
C VAL A 32 4.51 7.84 2.08
N PHE A 33 5.07 6.70 1.64
CA PHE A 33 4.39 5.41 1.63
C PHE A 33 3.85 5.02 3.01
N SER A 34 4.59 5.32 4.08
CA SER A 34 4.21 4.95 5.45
C SER A 34 3.55 6.09 6.20
N LEU A 35 3.97 7.34 5.97
CA LEU A 35 3.49 8.49 6.75
C LEU A 35 1.99 8.72 6.58
N LEU A 36 1.50 8.74 5.34
CA LEU A 36 0.08 8.97 5.06
C LEU A 36 -0.83 7.93 5.77
N PRO A 37 -0.63 6.61 5.61
CA PRO A 37 -1.47 5.63 6.29
C PRO A 37 -1.32 5.64 7.81
N VAL A 38 -0.14 5.96 8.37
CA VAL A 38 0.05 6.06 9.83
C VAL A 38 -0.94 7.05 10.45
N PHE A 39 -1.11 8.23 9.84
CA PHE A 39 -2.08 9.22 10.33
C PHE A 39 -3.54 8.78 10.17
N LEU A 40 -3.83 7.91 9.20
CA LEU A 40 -5.19 7.43 8.91
C LEU A 40 -5.52 6.09 9.58
N THR A 41 -4.56 5.43 10.21
CA THR A 41 -4.68 4.04 10.69
C THR A 41 -5.83 3.87 11.68
N VAL A 42 -6.00 4.81 12.63
CA VAL A 42 -7.10 4.76 13.61
C VAL A 42 -8.47 4.87 12.93
N SER A 43 -8.60 5.77 11.96
CA SER A 43 -9.84 5.96 11.20
C SER A 43 -10.18 4.73 10.36
N ILE A 44 -9.18 4.12 9.72
CA ILE A 44 -9.32 2.87 8.95
C ILE A 44 -9.77 1.74 9.88
N GLY A 45 -9.16 1.62 11.07
CA GLY A 45 -9.54 0.62 12.07
C GLY A 45 -11.01 0.76 12.48
N ARG A 46 -11.44 1.97 12.87
CA ARG A 46 -12.83 2.24 13.26
C ARG A 46 -13.82 1.92 12.14
N PHE A 47 -13.48 2.24 10.89
CA PHE A 47 -14.30 1.91 9.73
C PHE A 47 -14.41 0.39 9.49
N ASN A 48 -13.32 -0.34 9.67
CA ASN A 48 -13.32 -1.80 9.52
C ASN A 48 -14.15 -2.47 10.63
N ASP A 49 -14.03 -1.98 11.87
CA ASP A 49 -14.76 -2.45 13.02
C ASP A 49 -16.27 -2.24 12.87
N SER A 50 -16.69 -1.12 12.28
CA SER A 50 -18.10 -0.83 11.97
C SER A 50 -18.69 -1.67 10.82
N GLY A 51 -17.96 -2.68 10.33
CA GLY A 51 -18.40 -3.56 9.23
C GLY A 51 -17.88 -3.17 7.85
N GLY A 52 -17.05 -2.12 7.74
CA GLY A 52 -16.52 -1.60 6.49
C GLY A 52 -15.39 -2.43 5.85
N ALA A 53 -14.92 -3.49 6.51
CA ALA A 53 -13.71 -4.23 6.09
C ALA A 53 -13.72 -4.68 4.62
N GLY A 54 -14.84 -5.23 4.11
CA GLY A 54 -14.95 -5.61 2.70
C GLY A 54 -14.83 -4.44 1.73
N LYS A 55 -15.44 -3.29 2.07
CA LYS A 55 -15.33 -2.05 1.29
C LYS A 55 -13.92 -1.48 1.35
N ALA A 56 -13.26 -1.56 2.51
CA ALA A 56 -11.87 -1.12 2.66
C ALA A 56 -10.91 -1.95 1.78
N ILE A 57 -11.09 -3.27 1.72
CA ILE A 57 -10.29 -4.14 0.85
C ILE A 57 -10.49 -3.75 -0.61
N ALA A 58 -11.74 -3.62 -1.07
CA ALA A 58 -12.04 -3.26 -2.45
C ALA A 58 -11.49 -1.87 -2.82
N ALA A 59 -11.72 -0.87 -1.97
CA ALA A 59 -11.21 0.48 -2.18
C ALA A 59 -9.67 0.51 -2.20
N GLY A 60 -9.01 -0.16 -1.25
CA GLY A 60 -7.55 -0.22 -1.21
C GLY A 60 -6.94 -0.92 -2.42
N ALA A 61 -7.56 -1.99 -2.91
CA ALA A 61 -7.13 -2.69 -4.12
C ALA A 61 -7.30 -1.81 -5.37
N LEU A 62 -8.42 -1.10 -5.49
CA LEU A 62 -8.65 -0.14 -6.57
C LEU A 62 -7.64 1.01 -6.52
N THR A 63 -7.39 1.58 -5.34
CA THR A 63 -6.38 2.63 -5.16
C THR A 63 -4.98 2.14 -5.54
N GLY A 64 -4.62 0.91 -5.19
CA GLY A 64 -3.35 0.31 -5.61
C GLY A 64 -3.25 0.16 -7.14
N LEU A 65 -4.34 -0.29 -7.78
CA LEU A 65 -4.41 -0.40 -9.23
C LEU A 65 -4.31 0.97 -9.91
N GLU A 66 -5.03 1.97 -9.42
CA GLU A 66 -4.95 3.36 -9.89
C GLU A 66 -3.53 3.91 -9.76
N ALA A 67 -2.86 3.67 -8.63
CA ALA A 67 -1.47 4.08 -8.42
C ALA A 67 -0.52 3.46 -9.45
N CYS A 68 -0.69 2.17 -9.76
CA CYS A 68 0.08 1.49 -10.80
C CYS A 68 -0.20 2.07 -12.19
N VAL A 69 -1.47 2.37 -12.52
CA VAL A 69 -1.86 2.99 -13.79
C VAL A 69 -1.26 4.39 -13.92
N ILE A 70 -1.34 5.21 -12.88
CA ILE A 70 -0.74 6.56 -12.85
C ILE A 70 0.78 6.47 -12.97
N PHE A 71 1.42 5.52 -12.29
CA PHE A 71 2.87 5.33 -12.39
C PHE A 71 3.31 4.97 -13.81
N TRP A 72 2.50 4.19 -14.52
CA TRP A 72 2.81 3.67 -15.85
C TRP A 72 2.48 4.64 -16.98
N LEU A 73 1.37 5.37 -16.89
CA LEU A 73 0.87 6.27 -17.93
C LEU A 73 1.16 7.75 -17.63
N GLY A 74 1.38 8.10 -16.37
CA GLY A 74 1.62 9.46 -15.93
C GLY A 74 2.97 10.02 -16.36
N PRO A 75 3.14 11.34 -16.25
CA PRO A 75 4.39 12.01 -16.64
C PRO A 75 5.55 11.57 -15.75
N ASP A 76 6.74 11.51 -16.35
CA ASP A 76 7.99 11.35 -15.62
C ASP A 76 8.23 12.60 -14.76
N GLY A 77 8.18 12.43 -13.43
CA GLY A 77 8.37 13.55 -12.52
C GLY A 77 8.26 13.17 -11.05
N LEU A 78 8.89 13.99 -10.22
CA LEU A 78 8.95 13.80 -8.76
C LEU A 78 7.56 13.76 -8.14
N ALA A 79 6.65 14.63 -8.58
CA ALA A 79 5.27 14.68 -8.09
C ALA A 79 4.52 13.38 -8.36
N THR A 80 4.69 12.78 -9.55
CA THR A 80 4.09 11.48 -9.90
C THR A 80 4.63 10.39 -8.99
N LEU A 81 5.94 10.37 -8.70
CA LEU A 81 6.55 9.39 -7.81
C LEU A 81 6.03 9.51 -6.37
N ILE A 82 5.92 10.74 -5.84
CA ILE A 82 5.38 10.98 -4.50
C ILE A 82 3.91 10.54 -4.43
N ALA A 83 3.08 10.98 -5.38
CA ALA A 83 1.65 10.70 -5.38
C ALA A 83 1.37 9.20 -5.50
N THR A 84 2.03 8.51 -6.43
CA THR A 84 1.87 7.06 -6.62
C THR A 84 2.35 6.28 -5.41
N ASN A 85 3.47 6.67 -4.79
CA ASN A 85 3.97 5.99 -3.60
C ASN A 85 3.06 6.20 -2.37
N ALA A 86 2.46 7.40 -2.24
CA ALA A 86 1.45 7.69 -1.22
C ALA A 86 0.21 6.79 -1.39
N LEU A 87 -0.32 6.71 -2.62
CA LEU A 87 -1.49 5.92 -2.95
C LEU A 87 -1.23 4.42 -2.73
N LEU A 88 -0.06 3.92 -3.11
CA LEU A 88 0.33 2.52 -2.88
C LEU A 88 0.36 2.18 -1.38
N GLY A 89 0.97 3.03 -0.56
CA GLY A 89 1.05 2.80 0.88
C GLY A 89 -0.30 2.85 1.57
N PHE A 90 -1.14 3.81 1.18
CA PHE A 90 -2.51 3.94 1.65
C PHE A 90 -3.37 2.74 1.24
N GLY A 91 -3.38 2.39 -0.05
CA GLY A 91 -4.13 1.25 -0.59
C GLY A 91 -3.71 -0.07 0.05
N GLN A 92 -2.40 -0.31 0.20
CA GLN A 92 -1.88 -1.47 0.91
C GLN A 92 -2.39 -1.53 2.34
N THR A 93 -2.33 -0.42 3.08
CA THR A 93 -2.79 -0.40 4.48
C THR A 93 -4.28 -0.75 4.60
N MET A 94 -5.11 -0.23 3.70
CA MET A 94 -6.55 -0.55 3.67
C MET A 94 -6.80 -2.04 3.39
N VAL A 95 -6.11 -2.61 2.40
CA VAL A 95 -6.23 -4.05 2.05
C VAL A 95 -5.79 -4.91 3.23
N LEU A 96 -4.62 -4.65 3.79
CA LEU A 96 -4.07 -5.46 4.87
C LEU A 96 -4.96 -5.37 6.13
N ALA A 97 -5.29 -4.16 6.58
CA ALA A 97 -6.14 -3.97 7.76
C ALA A 97 -7.54 -4.61 7.58
N GLY A 98 -8.13 -4.49 6.38
CA GLY A 98 -9.41 -5.11 6.07
C GLY A 98 -9.34 -6.64 6.05
N LEU A 99 -8.31 -7.21 5.40
CA LEU A 99 -8.09 -8.66 5.35
C LEU A 99 -7.87 -9.23 6.76
N GLN A 100 -7.13 -8.53 7.62
CA GLN A 100 -6.94 -8.97 9.01
C GLN A 100 -8.28 -9.14 9.74
N VAL A 101 -9.21 -8.20 9.56
CA VAL A 101 -10.56 -8.27 10.14
C VAL A 101 -11.39 -9.40 9.54
N VAL A 102 -11.40 -9.54 8.21
CA VAL A 102 -12.15 -10.61 7.53
C VAL A 102 -11.63 -11.99 7.95
N THR A 103 -10.32 -12.17 7.98
CA THR A 103 -9.66 -13.40 8.42
C THR A 103 -10.02 -13.73 9.87
N ALA A 104 -9.96 -12.75 10.79
CA ALA A 104 -10.35 -12.96 12.19
C ALA A 104 -11.84 -13.28 12.38
N ARG A 105 -12.71 -12.81 11.47
CA ARG A 105 -14.16 -13.09 11.49
C ARG A 105 -14.50 -14.44 10.86
N ALA A 106 -13.71 -14.90 9.88
CA ALA A 106 -13.87 -16.21 9.26
C ALA A 106 -13.37 -17.37 10.16
N SER A 107 -12.56 -17.07 11.18
CA SER A 107 -12.06 -18.06 12.13
C SER A 107 -12.99 -18.28 13.33
N SER A 108 -13.04 -19.51 13.84
CA SER A 108 -13.62 -19.79 15.18
C SER A 108 -12.71 -19.23 16.28
N LEU A 109 -13.28 -18.97 17.48
CA LEU A 109 -12.53 -18.40 18.61
C LEU A 109 -11.28 -19.23 18.96
N ALA A 110 -11.40 -20.57 18.93
CA ALA A 110 -10.32 -21.49 19.24
C ALA A 110 -9.17 -21.51 18.22
N HIS A 111 -9.41 -21.07 16.98
CA HIS A 111 -8.44 -21.14 15.88
C HIS A 111 -7.99 -19.77 15.37
N ARG A 112 -8.49 -18.68 15.98
CA ARG A 112 -8.26 -17.32 15.49
C ARG A 112 -6.78 -16.97 15.38
N ASP A 113 -5.98 -17.33 16.39
CA ASP A 113 -4.54 -17.04 16.40
C ASP A 113 -3.79 -17.79 15.30
N ALA A 114 -4.14 -19.06 15.05
CA ALA A 114 -3.54 -19.86 13.99
C ALA A 114 -3.89 -19.31 12.60
N VAL A 115 -5.15 -18.93 12.38
CA VAL A 115 -5.59 -18.37 11.10
C VAL A 115 -4.99 -16.98 10.86
N LEU A 116 -4.89 -16.14 11.89
CA LEU A 116 -4.16 -14.85 11.80
C LEU A 116 -2.66 -15.06 11.57
N GLY A 117 -2.06 -16.08 12.18
CA GLY A 117 -0.68 -16.49 11.92
C GLY A 117 -0.46 -16.86 10.46
N ASN A 118 -1.34 -17.69 9.88
CA ASN A 118 -1.29 -18.06 8.47
C ASN A 118 -1.43 -16.83 7.55
N TYR A 119 -2.27 -15.87 7.91
CA TYR A 119 -2.39 -14.60 7.20
C TYR A 119 -1.09 -13.77 7.24
N MET A 120 -0.41 -13.70 8.38
CA MET A 120 0.89 -13.01 8.49
C MET A 120 1.98 -13.70 7.67
N VAL A 121 1.99 -15.04 7.64
CA VAL A 121 2.89 -15.81 6.75
C VAL A 121 2.58 -15.51 5.28
N ALA A 122 1.30 -15.52 4.89
CA ALA A 122 0.88 -15.23 3.53
C ALA A 122 1.32 -13.84 3.05
N ILE A 123 1.21 -12.82 3.90
CA ILE A 123 1.67 -11.46 3.56
C ILE A 123 3.18 -11.39 3.44
N SER A 124 3.91 -12.11 4.29
CA SER A 124 5.38 -12.07 4.31
C SER A 124 6.01 -12.76 3.09
N MET A 125 5.27 -13.65 2.41
CA MET A 125 5.71 -14.28 1.15
C MET A 125 5.60 -13.37 -0.07
N GLY A 126 4.81 -12.30 -0.01
CA GLY A 126 4.64 -11.31 -1.09
C GLY A 126 5.58 -10.13 -0.94
#